data_AF-A0A2D4LZI0-F1
#
_entry.id   AF-A0A2D4LZI0-F1
#
_cell.length_a   1.000
_cell.length_b   1.000
_cell.length_c   1.000
_cell.angle_alpha   90.00
_cell.angle_beta   90.00
_cell.angle_gamma   90.00
#
_symmetry.space_group_name_H-M   'P 1'
#
loop_
_entity.id
_entity.type
_entity.pdbx_description
1 polymer ?
#
loop_
_entity_poly.entity_id
_entity_poly.type
_entity_poly.pdbx_seq_one_letter_code
_entity_poly.pdbx_strand_id
1 'polypeptide(L)'
;MDKELNSLKSLDVYENARLPPSKHAIGCKWIYKIKTGVGGTICHKARLVTQGFDQSASDYDEVYVPNLKATTLLAALVWAAKMKYKINHLDIETAYLHAPLQHTI
;
A
#
# COMPACT_ATOMS: atom_id res chain seq x y z
N MET A 1 9.54 -14.17 0.63
CA MET A 1 10.09 -13.08 1.47
C MET A 1 10.99 -12.20 0.62
N ASP A 2 11.96 -12.81 -0.07
CA ASP A 2 12.98 -12.09 -0.86
C ASP A 2 12.39 -11.17 -1.94
N LYS A 3 11.30 -11.57 -2.63
CA LYS A 3 10.64 -10.70 -3.60
C LYS A 3 10.23 -9.35 -2.99
N GLU A 4 9.62 -9.37 -1.80
CA GLU A 4 9.16 -8.16 -1.10
C GLU A 4 10.34 -7.32 -0.60
N LEU A 5 11.36 -7.97 -0.01
CA LEU A 5 12.53 -7.26 0.48
C LEU A 5 13.33 -6.63 -0.68
N ASN A 6 13.43 -7.34 -1.80
CA ASN A 6 14.08 -6.84 -3.00
C ASN A 6 13.32 -5.67 -3.62
N SER A 7 11.98 -5.69 -3.62
CA SER A 7 11.22 -4.54 -4.11
C SER A 7 11.44 -3.30 -3.26
N LEU A 8 11.46 -3.45 -1.92
CA LEU A 8 11.76 -2.34 -1.00
C LEU A 8 13.17 -1.78 -1.23
N LYS A 9 14.17 -2.66 -1.40
CA LYS A 9 15.55 -2.25 -1.72
C LYS A 9 15.69 -1.59 -3.09
N SER A 10 15.03 -2.12 -4.12
CA SER A 10 15.12 -1.58 -5.47
C SER A 10 14.44 -0.21 -5.62
N LEU A 11 13.45 0.05 -4.79
CA LEU A 11 12.73 1.32 -4.76
C LEU A 11 13.33 2.31 -3.75
N ASP A 12 14.36 1.92 -3.00
CA ASP A 12 15.07 2.75 -2.02
C ASP A 12 14.12 3.45 -1.02
N VAL A 13 13.13 2.71 -0.50
CA VAL A 13 12.04 3.28 0.31
C VAL A 13 12.28 3.24 1.81
N TYR A 14 13.43 2.75 2.25
CA TYR A 14 13.78 2.70 3.67
C TYR A 14 15.29 2.81 3.87
N GLU A 15 15.67 3.42 4.98
CA GLU A 15 17.05 3.47 5.45
C GLU A 15 17.12 3.02 6.91
N ASN A 16 18.33 2.64 7.34
CA ASN A 16 18.56 2.35 8.75
C ASN A 16 18.69 3.68 9.51
N ALA A 17 17.76 3.95 10.42
CA ALA A 17 17.78 5.13 11.29
C ALA A 17 17.93 4.74 12.76
N ARG A 18 18.45 5.67 13.58
CA ARG A 18 18.38 5.54 15.04
C ARG A 18 17.01 6.02 15.50
N LEU A 19 16.41 5.29 16.44
CA LEU A 19 15.15 5.71 17.05
C LEU A 19 15.35 7.05 17.78
N PRO A 20 14.55 8.09 17.48
CA PRO A 20 14.65 9.36 18.17
C PRO A 20 14.36 9.22 19.69
N PRO A 21 14.94 10.09 20.54
CA PRO A 21 14.60 10.12 21.95
C PRO A 21 13.10 10.31 22.15
N SER A 22 12.52 9.57 23.10
CA SER A 22 11.09 9.65 23.44
C SER A 22 10.11 9.17 22.36
N LYS A 23 10.60 8.50 21.30
CA LYS A 23 9.76 7.79 20.33
C LYS A 23 9.70 6.29 20.62
N HIS A 24 8.58 5.67 20.27
CA HIS A 24 8.38 4.23 20.34
C HIS A 24 8.60 3.60 18.97
N ALA A 25 9.30 2.47 18.92
CA ALA A 25 9.54 1.77 17.67
C ALA A 25 8.32 0.91 17.31
N ILE A 26 7.68 1.24 16.19
CA ILE A 26 6.55 0.45 15.67
C ILE A 26 7.08 -0.87 15.10
N GLY A 27 6.56 -1.98 15.60
CA GLY A 27 6.94 -3.30 15.11
C GLY A 27 6.43 -3.61 13.70
N CYS A 28 7.00 -4.63 13.07
CA CYS A 28 6.55 -5.16 11.79
C CYS A 28 6.37 -6.68 11.84
N LYS A 29 5.49 -7.20 11.00
CA LYS A 29 5.18 -8.64 10.92
C LYS A 29 5.09 -9.10 9.48
N TRP A 30 5.57 -10.33 9.24
CA TRP A 30 5.36 -11.02 7.98
C TRP A 30 3.97 -11.63 7.91
N ILE A 31 3.26 -11.32 6.83
CA ILE A 31 1.97 -11.92 6.47
C ILE A 31 2.15 -12.80 5.24
N TYR A 32 1.78 -14.06 5.38
CA TYR A 32 1.85 -15.05 4.30
C TYR A 32 0.44 -15.36 3.80
N LYS A 33 0.28 -15.40 2.48
CA LYS A 33 -0.99 -15.73 1.84
C LYS A 33 -0.76 -16.52 0.56
N ILE A 34 -1.46 -17.65 0.45
CA ILE A 34 -1.56 -18.40 -0.80
C ILE A 34 -2.66 -17.77 -1.64
N LYS A 35 -2.37 -17.46 -2.90
CA LYS A 35 -3.35 -16.98 -3.87
C LYS A 35 -3.40 -17.95 -5.04
N THR A 36 -4.61 -18.31 -5.45
CA THR A 36 -4.83 -19.04 -6.69
C THR A 36 -5.06 -18.03 -7.81
N GLY A 37 -4.19 -18.05 -8.81
CA GLY A 37 -4.27 -17.22 -10.00
C GLY A 37 -5.24 -17.77 -11.05
N VAL A 38 -5.40 -17.03 -12.14
CA VAL A 38 -6.18 -17.45 -13.30
C VAL A 38 -5.57 -18.73 -13.88
N GLY A 39 -6.38 -19.75 -14.14
CA GLY A 39 -5.90 -21.06 -14.60
C GLY A 39 -5.39 -22.00 -13.51
N GLY A 40 -5.58 -21.66 -12.23
CA GLY A 40 -5.24 -22.54 -11.11
C GLY A 40 -3.79 -22.44 -10.61
N THR A 41 -2.99 -21.51 -11.15
CA THR A 41 -1.61 -21.30 -10.71
C THR A 41 -1.57 -20.88 -9.24
N ILE A 42 -0.84 -21.63 -8.42
CA ILE A 42 -0.67 -21.31 -7.00
C ILE A 42 0.48 -20.30 -6.86
N CYS A 43 0.20 -19.17 -6.24
CA CYS A 43 1.16 -18.12 -5.94
C CYS A 43 1.29 -17.92 -4.42
N HIS A 44 2.50 -18.07 -3.90
CA HIS A 44 2.81 -17.78 -2.50
C HIS A 44 3.20 -16.30 -2.36
N LYS A 45 2.38 -15.51 -1.69
CA LYS A 45 2.68 -14.11 -1.38
C LYS A 45 3.14 -13.96 0.07
N ALA A 46 4.22 -13.21 0.26
CA ALA A 46 4.67 -12.73 1.56
C ALA A 46 4.64 -11.20 1.53
N ARG A 47 4.17 -10.57 2.61
CA ARG A 47 4.18 -9.11 2.77
C ARG A 47 4.77 -8.74 4.12
N LEU A 48 5.55 -7.67 4.15
CA LEU A 48 5.98 -7.06 5.39
C LEU A 48 4.99 -5.96 5.74
N VAL A 49 4.35 -6.07 6.90
CA VAL A 49 3.29 -5.14 7.31
C VAL A 49 3.65 -4.52 8.64
N THR A 50 3.52 -3.20 8.75
CA THR A 50 3.70 -2.48 10.01
C THR A 50 2.55 -2.79 10.96
N GLN A 51 2.81 -2.79 12.26
CA GLN A 51 1.78 -2.93 13.28
C GLN A 51 1.09 -1.59 13.49
N GLY A 52 0.34 -1.11 12.50
CA GLY A 52 -0.28 0.23 12.51
C GLY A 52 -1.22 0.50 13.70
N PHE A 53 -1.76 -0.55 14.35
CA PHE A 53 -2.53 -0.41 15.58
C PHE A 53 -1.70 0.05 16.80
N ASP A 54 -0.38 -0.03 16.70
CA ASP A 54 0.59 0.42 17.70
C ASP A 54 1.00 1.89 17.47
N GLN A 55 0.45 2.55 16.45
CA GLN A 55 0.66 3.98 16.19
C GLN A 55 -0.18 4.83 17.14
N SER A 56 0.43 5.89 17.67
CA SER A 56 -0.25 6.90 18.47
C SER A 56 -0.70 8.09 17.60
N ALA A 57 -1.67 8.87 18.07
CA ALA A 57 -2.08 10.11 17.39
C ALA A 57 -0.96 11.15 17.28
N SER A 58 0.15 11.00 18.00
CA SER A 58 1.36 11.82 17.87
C SER A 58 2.35 11.32 16.82
N ASP A 59 2.04 10.23 16.11
CA ASP A 59 2.90 9.65 15.07
C ASP A 59 2.41 9.99 13.65
N TYR A 60 1.31 10.72 13.51
CA TYR A 60 0.78 11.19 12.23
C TYR A 60 0.01 12.51 12.40
N ASP A 61 0.12 13.40 11.41
CA ASP A 61 -0.58 14.69 11.43
C ASP A 61 -2.04 14.57 10.96
N GLU A 62 -2.32 13.63 10.05
CA GLU A 62 -3.64 13.43 9.45
C GLU A 62 -3.95 11.94 9.23
N VAL A 63 -5.21 11.56 9.44
CA VAL A 63 -5.73 10.24 9.04
C VAL A 63 -6.24 10.33 7.61
N TYR A 64 -5.41 9.94 6.65
CA TYR A 64 -5.85 9.87 5.26
C TYR A 64 -6.64 8.58 5.03
N VAL A 65 -7.95 8.71 4.80
CA VAL A 65 -8.78 7.58 4.36
C VAL A 65 -9.10 7.79 2.87
N PRO A 66 -8.35 7.16 1.93
CA PRO A 66 -8.56 7.34 0.50
C PRO A 66 -9.78 6.51 0.06
N ASN A 67 -10.95 6.87 0.56
CA ASN A 67 -12.18 6.20 0.20
C ASN A 67 -12.74 6.85 -1.06
N LEU A 68 -12.40 6.28 -2.22
CA LEU A 68 -13.20 6.54 -3.41
C LEU A 68 -14.64 6.07 -3.13
N LYS A 69 -15.58 7.01 -3.03
CA LYS A 69 -16.99 6.67 -2.83
C LYS A 69 -17.45 5.86 -4.04
N ALA A 70 -18.07 4.71 -3.78
CA ALA A 70 -18.59 3.84 -4.84
C ALA A 70 -19.54 4.59 -5.79
N THR A 71 -20.31 5.56 -5.26
CA THR A 71 -21.19 6.44 -6.05
C THR A 71 -20.41 7.30 -7.06
N THR A 72 -19.27 7.86 -6.66
CA THR A 72 -18.41 8.66 -7.55
C THR A 72 -17.80 7.78 -8.65
N LEU A 73 -17.32 6.59 -8.30
CA LEU A 73 -16.80 5.64 -9.28
C LEU A 73 -17.89 5.24 -10.29
N LEU A 74 -19.07 4.86 -9.81
CA LEU A 74 -20.21 4.50 -10.66
C LEU A 74 -20.63 5.65 -11.57
N ALA A 75 -20.69 6.88 -11.07
CA ALA A 75 -21.01 8.05 -11.88
C ALA A 75 -19.99 8.24 -13.03
N ALA A 76 -18.69 8.08 -12.74
CA ALA A 76 -17.65 8.15 -13.76
C ALA A 76 -17.78 7.03 -14.82
N LEU A 77 -18.08 5.80 -14.39
CA LEU A 77 -18.31 4.66 -15.29
C LEU A 77 -19.55 4.86 -16.18
N VAL A 78 -20.66 5.34 -15.61
CA VAL A 78 -21.90 5.64 -16.36
C VAL A 78 -21.64 6.73 -17.39
N TRP A 79 -20.91 7.77 -17.03
CA TRP A 79 -20.53 8.83 -17.95
C TRP A 79 -19.64 8.32 -19.09
N ALA A 80 -18.61 7.54 -18.78
CA ALA A 80 -17.76 6.90 -19.78
C ALA A 80 -18.56 5.98 -20.72
N ALA A 81 -19.50 5.21 -20.20
CA ALA A 81 -20.39 4.36 -21.00
C ALA A 81 -21.28 5.18 -21.95
N LYS A 82 -21.87 6.28 -21.45
CA LYS A 82 -22.67 7.22 -22.27
C LYS A 82 -21.84 7.80 -23.42
N MET A 83 -20.57 8.11 -23.17
CA MET A 83 -19.65 8.64 -24.17
C MET A 83 -18.99 7.56 -25.04
N LYS A 84 -19.34 6.29 -24.84
CA LYS A 84 -18.74 5.12 -25.52
C LYS A 84 -17.22 5.06 -25.39
N TYR A 85 -16.69 5.50 -24.24
CA TYR A 85 -15.26 5.43 -23.96
C TYR A 85 -14.83 4.01 -23.59
N LYS A 86 -13.64 3.64 -24.04
CA LYS A 86 -12.97 2.41 -23.60
C LYS A 86 -12.34 2.67 -22.24
N ILE A 87 -12.69 1.84 -21.26
CA ILE A 87 -12.14 1.91 -19.90
C ILE A 87 -11.07 0.85 -19.76
N ASN A 88 -9.88 1.26 -19.35
CA ASN A 88 -8.79 0.35 -19.02
C ASN A 88 -8.55 0.42 -17.50
N HIS A 89 -8.43 -0.73 -16.85
CA HIS A 89 -8.10 -0.82 -15.43
C HIS A 89 -6.63 -1.22 -15.29
N LEU A 90 -5.89 -0.47 -14.47
CA LEU A 90 -4.49 -0.73 -14.17
C LEU A 90 -4.34 -0.85 -12.65
N ASP A 91 -3.92 -2.02 -12.19
CA ASP A 91 -3.49 -2.25 -10.82
C ASP A 91 -1.95 -2.12 -10.78
N ILE A 92 -1.45 -1.05 -10.17
CA ILE A 92 -0.02 -0.80 -10.06
C ILE A 92 0.51 -1.56 -8.85
N GLU A 93 1.37 -2.56 -9.07
CA GLU A 93 2.06 -3.25 -7.98
C GLU A 93 2.87 -2.22 -7.17
N THR A 94 2.76 -2.28 -5.85
CA THR A 94 3.48 -1.37 -4.92
C THR A 94 3.20 0.13 -5.09
N ALA A 95 2.02 0.53 -5.59
CA ALA A 95 1.67 1.95 -5.78
C ALA A 95 1.94 2.85 -4.55
N TYR A 96 1.70 2.34 -3.34
CA TYR A 96 1.93 3.08 -2.09
C TYR A 96 3.40 3.42 -1.84
N LEU A 97 4.35 2.68 -2.42
CA LEU A 97 5.78 2.92 -2.30
C LEU A 97 6.27 4.10 -3.18
N HIS A 98 5.46 4.55 -4.14
CA HIS A 98 5.81 5.64 -5.03
C HIS A 98 5.35 7.02 -4.53
N ALA A 99 4.59 7.07 -3.43
CA ALA A 99 4.15 8.33 -2.85
C ALA A 99 5.28 8.94 -2.00
N PRO A 100 5.66 10.21 -2.21
CA PRO A 100 6.67 10.86 -1.38
C PRO A 100 6.16 10.97 0.07
N LEU A 101 7.00 10.59 1.02
CA LEU A 101 6.75 10.83 2.44
C LEU A 101 7.07 12.30 2.75
N GLN A 102 6.08 13.05 3.24
CA GLN A 102 6.23 14.47 3.55
C GLN A 102 6.93 14.74 4.88
N HIS A 103 7.00 13.75 5.78
CA HIS A 103 7.57 13.92 7.13
C HIS A 103 8.48 12.76 7.53
N THR A 104 9.54 13.10 8.25
CA THR A 104 10.42 12.18 8.97
C THR A 104 9.93 12.10 10.42
N ILE A 105 9.66 10.88 10.91
CA ILE A 105 9.18 10.61 12.29
C ILE A 105 10.34 10.67 13.28
#